data_AF-A0A7Y4QB24-F1
#
_entry.id   AF-A0A7Y4QB24-F1
#
_cell.length_a   1.000
_cell.length_b   1.000
_cell.length_c   1.000
_cell.angle_alpha   90.00
_cell.angle_beta   90.00
_cell.angle_gamma   90.00
#
_symmetry.space_group_name_H-M   'P 1'
#
loop_
_entity.id
_entity.type
_entity.pdbx_description
1 polymer ?
#
loop_
_entity_poly.entity_id
_entity_poly.type
_entity_poly.pdbx_seq_one_letter_code
_entity_poly.pdbx_strand_id
1 'polypeptide(L)' 'IKQHIENSLMLVTALNTHIGYENAAKIAKKAHKENKTLREAAVELGLLTSAQFDEWVRPEKMV' A
#
# COMPACT_ATOMS: atom_id res chain seq x y z
N ILE A 1 -9.94 17.37 -3.58
CA ILE A 1 -9.64 16.37 -4.65
C ILE A 1 -8.17 15.86 -4.60
N LYS A 2 -7.28 16.41 -3.75
CA LYS A 2 -5.86 15.97 -3.67
C LYS A 2 -5.57 14.70 -2.85
N GLN A 3 -6.52 14.14 -2.10
CA GLN A 3 -6.14 13.19 -1.02
C GLN A 3 -6.11 11.70 -1.39
N HIS A 4 -6.66 11.28 -2.53
CA HIS A 4 -6.82 9.83 -2.80
C HIS A 4 -5.75 9.21 -3.71
N ILE A 5 -5.12 9.98 -4.59
CA ILE A 5 -4.24 9.41 -5.64
C ILE A 5 -2.76 9.60 -5.33
N GLU A 6 -2.35 10.76 -4.79
CA GLU A 6 -0.94 11.03 -4.48
C GLU A 6 -0.41 10.10 -3.39
N ASN A 7 -1.26 9.74 -2.43
CA ASN A 7 -0.96 8.68 -1.47
C ASN A 7 -0.90 7.32 -2.17
N SER A 8 -1.90 6.92 -2.96
CA SER A 8 -1.96 5.56 -3.49
C SER A 8 -0.75 5.16 -4.36
N LEU A 9 -0.24 6.03 -5.22
CA LEU A 9 0.90 5.69 -6.10
C LEU A 9 2.24 5.65 -5.35
N MET A 10 2.47 6.60 -4.43
CA MET A 10 3.69 6.64 -3.62
C MET A 10 3.78 5.46 -2.66
N LEU A 11 2.66 5.11 -2.00
CA LEU A 11 2.61 3.98 -1.06
C LEU A 11 2.82 2.64 -1.80
N VAL A 12 2.25 2.49 -3.01
CA VAL A 12 2.50 1.32 -3.88
C VAL A 12 3.96 1.22 -4.29
N THR A 13 4.66 2.34 -4.51
CA THR A 13 6.08 2.34 -4.88
C THR A 13 6.97 1.87 -3.72
N ALA A 14 6.70 2.31 -2.50
CA ALA A 14 7.37 1.79 -1.31
C ALA A 14 7.14 0.27 -1.15
N LEU A 15 5.90 -0.18 -1.35
CA LEU A 15 5.54 -1.59 -1.30
C LEU A 15 6.23 -2.41 -2.41
N ASN A 16 6.33 -1.87 -3.64
CA ASN A 16 6.95 -2.56 -4.77
C ASN A 16 8.37 -3.07 -4.47
N THR A 17 9.16 -2.31 -3.70
CA THR A 17 10.55 -2.70 -3.36
C THR A 17 10.60 -3.90 -2.41
N HIS A 18 9.56 -4.11 -1.59
CA HIS A 18 9.54 -5.18 -0.58
C HIS A 18 8.77 -6.42 -1.02
N ILE A 19 7.61 -6.22 -1.66
CA ILE A 19 6.71 -7.32 -2.05
C ILE A 19 6.63 -7.53 -3.57
N GLY A 20 7.28 -6.69 -4.36
CA GLY A 20 7.24 -6.74 -5.83
C GLY A 20 6.02 -6.02 -6.43
N TYR A 21 6.17 -5.61 -7.70
CA TYR A 21 5.17 -4.86 -8.45
C TYR A 21 3.81 -5.57 -8.52
N GLU A 22 3.80 -6.87 -8.82
CA GLU A 22 2.56 -7.63 -8.98
C GLU A 22 1.74 -7.68 -7.68
N ASN A 23 2.40 -7.89 -6.55
CA ASN A 23 1.73 -7.97 -5.25
C ASN A 23 1.20 -6.61 -4.80
N ALA A 24 1.96 -5.53 -5.00
CA ALA A 24 1.48 -4.20 -4.68
C ALA A 24 0.31 -3.77 -5.58
N ALA A 25 0.35 -4.11 -6.87
CA ALA A 25 -0.78 -3.88 -7.79
C ALA A 25 -2.02 -4.68 -7.36
N LYS A 26 -1.85 -5.91 -6.85
CA LYS A 26 -2.93 -6.74 -6.30
C LYS A 26 -3.56 -6.10 -5.06
N ILE A 27 -2.74 -5.57 -4.15
CA ILE A 27 -3.20 -4.81 -2.98
C ILE A 27 -3.98 -3.58 -3.41
N ALA A 28 -3.45 -2.77 -4.33
CA ALA A 28 -4.11 -1.56 -4.80
C ALA A 28 -5.47 -1.85 -5.45
N LYS A 29 -5.54 -2.88 -6.30
CA LYS A 29 -6.80 -3.32 -6.92
C LYS A 29 -7.80 -3.79 -5.87
N LYS A 30 -7.37 -4.57 -4.87
CA LYS A 30 -8.25 -5.07 -3.80
C LYS A 30 -8.75 -3.92 -2.92
N ALA A 31 -7.86 -3.06 -2.47
CA ALA A 31 -8.17 -1.85 -1.70
C ALA A 31 -9.21 -0.99 -2.42
N HIS A 32 -8.99 -0.72 -3.72
CA HIS A 32 -9.93 0.07 -4.53
C HIS A 32 -11.28 -0.62 -4.72
N LYS A 33 -11.28 -1.92 -5.05
CA LYS A 33 -12.50 -2.70 -5.29
C LYS A 33 -13.37 -2.83 -4.04
N GLU A 34 -12.74 -3.02 -2.89
CA GLU A 34 -13.43 -3.25 -1.61
C GLU A 34 -13.61 -1.97 -0.77
N ASN A 35 -13.22 -0.80 -1.29
CA ASN A 35 -13.17 0.46 -0.53
C ASN A 35 -12.41 0.33 0.81
N LYS A 36 -11.31 -0.43 0.79
CA LYS A 36 -10.42 -0.65 1.93
C LYS A 36 -9.14 0.16 1.77
N THR A 37 -8.41 0.32 2.86
CA THR A 37 -7.07 0.90 2.80
C THR A 37 -6.07 -0.08 2.19
N LEU A 38 -4.94 0.43 1.67
CA LEU A 38 -3.84 -0.42 1.19
C LEU A 38 -3.31 -1.33 2.30
N ARG A 39 -3.29 -0.84 3.55
CA ARG A 39 -2.88 -1.61 4.74
C ARG A 39 -3.79 -2.80 4.96
N GLU A 40 -5.09 -2.59 5.02
CA GLU A 40 -6.06 -3.66 5.24
C GLU A 40 -6.01 -4.70 4.12
N ALA A 41 -6.02 -4.25 2.86
CA ALA A 41 -5.93 -5.14 1.72
C ALA A 41 -4.64 -5.97 1.72
N ALA A 42 -3.51 -5.39 2.15
CA ALA A 42 -2.23 -6.07 2.23
C ALA A 42 -2.18 -7.14 3.32
N VAL A 43 -2.73 -6.82 4.50
CA VAL A 43 -2.85 -7.75 5.62
C VAL A 43 -3.82 -8.89 5.30
N GLU A 44 -4.97 -8.59 4.69
CA GLU A 44 -5.93 -9.61 4.26
C GLU A 44 -5.41 -10.52 3.15
N LEU A 45 -4.53 -10.00 2.28
CA LEU A 45 -3.87 -10.82 1.26
C LEU A 45 -2.70 -11.65 1.82
N GLY A 46 -2.36 -11.47 3.10
CA GLY A 46 -1.21 -12.13 3.74
C GLY A 46 0.13 -11.73 3.13
N LEU A 47 0.19 -10.59 2.44
CA LEU A 47 1.39 -10.13 1.75
C LEU A 47 2.36 -9.43 2.69
N LEU A 48 1.84 -8.84 3.76
CA LEU A 48 2.60 -8.17 4.82
C LEU A 48 1.72 -7.93 6.04
N THR A 49 2.35 -7.69 7.18
CA THR A 49 1.67 -7.33 8.43
C THR A 49 1.49 -5.83 8.58
N SER A 50 0.56 -5.38 9.42
CA SER A 50 0.38 -3.94 9.72
C SER A 50 1.69 -3.28 10.19
N ALA A 51 2.51 -4.00 10.96
CA ALA A 51 3.80 -3.50 11.42
C ALA A 51 4.79 -3.28 10.26
N GLN A 52 4.88 -4.22 9.33
CA GLN A 52 5.68 -4.06 8.10
C GLN A 52 5.16 -2.92 7.23
N PHE A 53 3.84 -2.75 7.14
CA PHE A 53 3.26 -1.61 6.45
C PHE A 53 3.72 -0.30 7.09
N ASP A 54 3.58 -0.13 8.40
CA ASP A 54 4.03 1.08 9.10
C ASP A 54 5.54 1.31 8.97
N GLU A 55 6.35 0.25 8.89
CA GLU A 55 7.80 0.36 8.71
C GLU A 55 8.19 0.83 7.30
N TRP A 56 7.58 0.25 6.27
CA TRP A 56 7.91 0.53 4.87
C TRP A 56 7.21 1.78 4.34
N VAL A 57 6.02 2.05 4.85
CA VAL A 57 5.13 3.10 4.39
C VAL A 57 5.14 4.24 5.41
N ARG A 58 6.22 5.03 5.36
CA ARG A 58 6.46 6.20 6.23
C ARG A 58 6.32 7.50 5.41
N PRO A 59 5.10 8.06 5.27
CA PRO A 59 4.90 9.31 4.54
C PRO A 59 5.73 10.47 5.13
N GLU A 60 6.04 10.44 6.43
CA GLU A 60 6.87 11.43 7.12
C GLU A 60 8.36 11.40 6.71
N LYS A 61 8.85 10.31 6.11
CA LYS A 61 10.21 10.18 5.58
C LYS A 61 10.29 10.35 4.07
N MET A 62 9.16 10.53 3.40
CA MET A 62 9.08 10.74 1.95
C MET A 62 9.01 12.24 1.67
N VAL A 63 10.11 12.95 1.97
CA VAL A 63 10.32 14.37 1.64
C VAL A 63 11.27 14.48 0.46
#